data_AF-A0AB73IFC9-F1
#
_entry.id   AF-A0AB73IFC9-F1
#
_cell.length_a   1.000
_cell.length_b   1.000
_cell.length_c   1.000
_cell.angle_alpha   90.00
_cell.angle_beta   90.00
_cell.angle_gamma   90.00
#
_symmetry.space_group_name_H-M   'P 1'
#
loop_
_entity.id
_entity.type
_entity.pdbx_description
1 polymer ?
#
loop_
_entity_poly.entity_id
_entity_poly.type
_entity_poly.pdbx_seq_one_letter_code
_entity_poly.pdbx_strand_id
1 'polypeptide(L)'
;MLLFLDTEHTGFAHSRPKLISIGIVSEDGQREFYVELEDTWKVGDCSDFVKREVLPLLDGRPIPLSTARQNLINWLADAPRSVQPACDSVIDFNFLLWLLGDVRPYNLRPTYYDLAPLIVSPTYHRTVLSYYDASNREHHALADARAYRTGWLAWMDARKAKGTP
;
A
#
# COMPACT_ATOMS: atom_id res chain seq x y z
N MET A 1 -8.79 -3.94 -12.65
CA MET A 1 -7.39 -4.22 -12.24
C MET A 1 -7.26 -3.88 -10.77
N LEU A 2 -6.56 -4.70 -10.00
CA LEU A 2 -6.22 -4.36 -8.60
C LEU A 2 -5.05 -3.37 -8.53
N LEU A 3 -5.08 -2.52 -7.51
CA LEU A 3 -3.97 -1.66 -7.08
C LEU A 3 -3.58 -2.07 -5.67
N PHE A 4 -2.48 -2.80 -5.54
CA PHE A 4 -1.96 -3.25 -4.25
C PHE A 4 -1.41 -2.03 -3.52
N LEU A 5 -1.90 -1.80 -2.33
CA LEU A 5 -1.69 -0.62 -1.52
C LEU A 5 -1.16 -1.06 -0.15
N ASP A 6 -0.19 -0.30 0.35
CA ASP A 6 0.21 -0.33 1.75
C ASP A 6 0.53 1.11 2.21
N THR A 7 0.39 1.38 3.51
CA THR A 7 0.76 2.67 4.10
C THR A 7 1.55 2.53 5.38
N GLU A 8 2.54 3.41 5.52
CA GLU A 8 3.23 3.58 6.79
C GLU A 8 2.69 4.78 7.54
N HIS A 9 2.51 4.65 8.86
CA HIS A 9 1.96 5.70 9.70
C HIS A 9 2.64 5.77 11.07
N THR A 10 2.43 6.88 11.78
CA THR A 10 3.06 7.19 13.09
C THR A 10 2.73 6.21 14.24
N GLY A 11 2.01 5.12 13.96
CA GLY A 11 1.56 4.15 14.95
C GLY A 11 0.37 4.62 15.79
N PHE A 12 -0.09 3.74 16.68
CA PHE A 12 -1.30 3.96 17.50
C PHE A 12 -1.02 4.56 18.89
N ALA A 13 0.19 5.10 19.10
CA ALA A 13 0.53 5.77 20.36
C ALA A 13 -0.33 7.01 20.62
N HIS A 14 -0.88 7.61 19.56
CA HIS A 14 -1.80 8.74 19.60
C HIS A 14 -3.18 8.31 19.08
N SER A 15 -4.24 9.03 19.48
CA SER A 15 -5.64 8.72 19.09
C SER A 15 -5.93 8.87 17.59
N ARG A 16 -5.03 9.52 16.83
CA ARG A 16 -5.13 9.69 15.39
C ARG A 16 -3.77 9.43 14.74
N PRO A 17 -3.55 8.25 14.13
CA PRO A 17 -2.34 8.01 13.36
C PRO A 17 -2.28 8.95 12.17
N LYS A 18 -1.06 9.35 11.83
CA LYS A 18 -0.73 10.25 10.72
C LYS A 18 0.07 9.50 9.67
N LEU A 19 -0.30 9.68 8.40
CA LEU A 19 0.35 9.05 7.24
C LEU A 19 1.80 9.54 7.10
N ILE A 20 2.73 8.59 7.00
CA ILE A 20 4.14 8.82 6.72
C ILE A 20 4.42 8.61 5.23
N SER A 21 4.03 7.44 4.69
CA SER A 21 4.26 7.09 3.29
C SER A 21 3.15 6.19 2.75
N ILE A 22 3.00 6.18 1.43
CA ILE A 22 2.04 5.31 0.72
C ILE A 22 2.73 4.70 -0.49
N GLY A 23 2.57 3.39 -0.66
CA GLY A 23 3.06 2.62 -1.79
C GLY A 23 1.91 1.96 -2.54
N ILE A 24 1.92 2.04 -3.87
CA ILE A 24 0.89 1.45 -4.73
C ILE A 24 1.53 0.75 -5.92
N VAL A 25 1.10 -0.47 -6.22
CA VAL A 25 1.56 -1.26 -7.38
C VAL A 25 0.37 -1.79 -8.16
N SER A 26 0.36 -1.62 -9.48
CA SER A 26 -0.69 -2.21 -10.33
C SER A 26 -0.57 -3.74 -10.42
N GLU A 27 -1.70 -4.43 -10.57
CA GLU A 27 -1.74 -5.89 -10.71
C GLU A 27 -0.85 -6.43 -11.83
N ASP A 28 -0.78 -5.74 -12.97
CA ASP A 28 0.12 -6.07 -14.09
C ASP A 28 1.61 -5.74 -13.83
N GLY A 29 1.91 -5.03 -12.73
CA GLY A 29 3.25 -4.62 -12.33
C GLY A 29 3.86 -3.51 -13.18
N GLN A 30 3.10 -2.90 -14.09
CA GLN A 30 3.61 -1.89 -15.01
C GLN A 30 3.65 -0.47 -14.42
N ARG A 31 2.95 -0.26 -13.30
CA ARG A 31 2.80 1.07 -12.69
C ARG A 31 3.04 0.98 -11.19
N GLU A 32 3.86 1.88 -10.71
CA GLU A 32 4.12 2.05 -9.28
C GLU A 32 3.93 3.51 -8.91
N PHE A 33 3.53 3.73 -7.67
CA PHE A 33 3.45 5.03 -7.04
C PHE A 33 4.00 4.91 -5.63
N TYR A 34 4.92 5.80 -5.26
CA TYR A 34 5.44 5.88 -3.91
C TYR A 34 5.66 7.34 -3.54
N VAL A 35 5.27 7.70 -2.33
CA VAL A 35 5.50 9.05 -1.81
C VAL A 35 5.62 9.00 -0.28
N GLU A 36 6.52 9.82 0.22
CA GLU A 36 6.67 10.15 1.64
C GLU A 36 6.18 11.58 1.88
N LEU A 37 5.48 11.82 2.98
CA LEU A 37 4.97 13.14 3.35
C LEU A 37 5.92 13.87 4.28
N GLU A 38 6.13 15.18 4.06
CA GLU A 38 7.05 15.98 4.88
C GLU A 38 6.36 16.84 5.96
N ASP A 39 5.10 17.25 5.74
CA ASP A 39 4.47 18.35 6.48
C ASP A 39 3.27 17.92 7.35
N THR A 40 2.98 16.63 7.42
CA THR A 40 1.78 16.09 8.09
C THR A 40 2.06 15.39 9.40
N TRP A 41 3.32 15.03 9.67
CA TRP A 41 3.78 14.31 10.86
C TRP A 41 5.18 14.78 11.27
N LYS A 42 5.61 14.42 12.48
CA LYS A 42 6.98 14.61 12.97
C LYS A 42 7.47 13.37 13.70
N VAL A 43 8.78 13.19 13.81
CA VAL A 43 9.39 12.04 14.52
C VAL A 43 8.84 11.87 15.95
N GLY A 44 8.52 12.97 16.64
CA GLY A 44 7.92 12.94 17.98
C GLY A 44 6.49 12.37 18.03
N ASP A 45 5.80 12.28 16.90
CA ASP A 45 4.48 11.65 16.81
C ASP A 45 4.58 10.11 16.72
N CYS A 46 5.76 9.57 16.37
CA CYS A 46 5.98 8.17 16.06
C CYS A 46 6.09 7.30 17.32
N SER A 47 5.50 6.11 17.28
CA SER A 47 5.79 5.05 18.26
C SER A 47 7.24 4.57 18.18
N ASP A 48 7.73 3.89 19.22
CA ASP A 48 9.10 3.37 19.23
C ASP A 48 9.31 2.24 18.20
N PHE A 49 8.24 1.52 17.84
CA PHE A 49 8.26 0.59 16.73
C PHE A 49 8.53 1.32 15.41
N VAL A 50 7.75 2.36 15.10
CA VAL A 50 7.88 3.14 13.85
C VAL A 50 9.27 3.77 13.74
N LYS A 51 9.80 4.31 14.84
CA LYS A 51 11.16 4.86 14.85
C LYS A 51 12.25 3.84 14.52
N ARG A 52 12.03 2.57 14.87
CA ARG A 52 13.01 1.49 14.72
C ARG A 52 12.89 0.75 13.40
N GLU A 53 11.66 0.46 12.97
CA GLU A 53 11.41 -0.42 11.81
C GLU A 53 11.04 0.36 10.55
N VAL A 54 10.34 1.49 10.67
CA VAL A 54 9.79 2.23 9.51
C VAL A 54 10.71 3.37 9.08
N LEU A 55 11.04 4.29 10.00
CA LEU A 55 11.80 5.50 9.67
C LEU A 55 13.15 5.22 9.01
N PRO A 56 13.92 4.16 9.39
CA PRO A 56 15.18 3.85 8.72
C PRO A 56 15.03 3.34 7.28
N LEU A 57 13.82 2.92 6.87
CA LEU A 57 13.55 2.37 5.54
C LEU A 57 13.05 3.41 4.54
N LEU A 58 12.76 4.63 4.99
CA LEU A 58 12.42 5.76 4.14
C LEU A 58 13.62 6.10 3.24
N ASP A 59 13.39 6.19 1.93
CA ASP A 59 14.42 6.42 0.92
C ASP A 59 14.04 7.46 -0.16
N GLY A 60 12.81 7.96 -0.09
CA GLY A 60 12.28 9.01 -0.92
C GLY A 60 12.79 10.39 -0.52
N ARG A 61 12.53 11.36 -1.41
CA ARG A 61 12.52 12.77 -0.99
C ARG A 61 11.11 13.08 -0.54
N PRO A 62 10.87 13.34 0.76
CA PRO A 62 9.53 13.65 1.22
C PRO A 62 9.07 14.96 0.59
N ILE A 63 7.77 15.06 0.35
CA ILE A 63 7.14 16.21 -0.32
C ILE A 63 5.90 16.69 0.44
N PRO A 64 5.43 17.93 0.21
CA PRO A 64 4.21 18.44 0.83
C PRO A 64 2.98 17.60 0.49
N LEU A 65 2.03 17.53 1.41
CA LEU A 65 0.73 16.88 1.21
C LEU A 65 0.03 17.34 -0.08
N SER A 66 0.07 18.63 -0.38
CA SER A 66 -0.57 19.20 -1.57
C SER A 66 0.02 18.63 -2.87
N THR A 67 1.35 18.51 -2.95
CA THR A 67 2.06 17.91 -4.08
C THR A 67 1.81 16.42 -4.17
N ALA A 68 1.89 15.69 -3.05
CA ALA A 68 1.61 14.26 -3.00
C ALA A 68 0.18 13.95 -3.47
N ARG A 69 -0.81 14.72 -3.02
CA ARG A 69 -2.21 14.62 -3.44
C ARG A 69 -2.35 14.81 -4.95
N GLN A 70 -1.76 15.86 -5.50
CA GLN A 70 -1.86 16.12 -6.94
C GLN A 70 -1.21 15.01 -7.76
N ASN A 71 -0.05 14.52 -7.32
CA ASN A 71 0.66 13.42 -7.97
C ASN A 71 -0.19 12.13 -7.96
N LEU A 72 -0.81 11.81 -6.83
CA LEU A 72 -1.69 10.63 -6.72
C LEU A 72 -2.93 10.76 -7.60
N ILE A 73 -3.58 11.93 -7.63
CA ILE A 73 -4.76 12.18 -8.48
C ILE A 73 -4.41 11.98 -9.95
N ASN A 74 -3.30 12.57 -10.41
CA ASN A 74 -2.84 12.44 -11.78
C ASN A 74 -2.49 10.98 -12.10
N TRP A 75 -1.75 10.32 -11.22
CA TRP A 75 -1.39 8.91 -11.37
C TRP A 75 -2.63 8.01 -11.42
N LEU A 76 -3.67 8.26 -10.64
CA LEU A 76 -4.92 7.49 -10.75
C LEU A 76 -5.68 7.79 -12.05
N ALA A 77 -5.74 9.06 -12.46
CA ALA A 77 -6.42 9.47 -13.70
C ALA A 77 -5.80 8.84 -14.96
N ASP A 78 -4.48 8.60 -14.95
CA ASP A 78 -3.75 7.95 -16.04
C ASP A 78 -3.93 6.42 -16.08
N ALA A 79 -4.58 5.82 -15.07
CA ALA A 79 -4.81 4.38 -15.04
C ALA A 79 -5.97 3.94 -15.97
N PRO A 80 -5.99 2.68 -16.46
CA PRO A 80 -7.09 2.15 -17.27
C PRO A 80 -8.49 2.29 -16.64
N ARG A 81 -9.55 2.04 -17.45
CA ARG A 81 -10.95 2.42 -17.20
C ARG A 81 -11.53 2.15 -15.80
N SER A 82 -11.05 1.14 -15.04
CA SER A 82 -11.47 0.93 -13.65
C SER A 82 -10.41 0.20 -12.83
N VAL A 83 -10.10 0.78 -11.66
CA VAL A 83 -9.13 0.28 -10.69
C VAL A 83 -9.78 0.11 -9.31
N GLN A 84 -9.37 -0.93 -8.57
CA GLN A 84 -9.83 -1.21 -7.21
C GLN A 84 -8.62 -1.32 -6.28
N PRO A 85 -8.54 -0.53 -5.20
CA PRO A 85 -7.51 -0.70 -4.17
C PRO A 85 -7.58 -2.10 -3.56
N ALA A 86 -6.44 -2.68 -3.22
CA ALA A 86 -6.32 -3.94 -2.53
C ALA A 86 -5.29 -3.77 -1.41
N CYS A 87 -5.72 -3.92 -0.17
CA CYS A 87 -4.90 -3.78 1.04
C CYS A 87 -5.47 -4.72 2.11
N ASP A 88 -4.67 -5.03 3.12
CA ASP A 88 -5.06 -5.91 4.23
C ASP A 88 -5.59 -5.14 5.45
N SER A 89 -5.60 -3.81 5.41
CA SER A 89 -6.18 -2.98 6.46
C SER A 89 -7.09 -1.89 5.93
N VAL A 90 -8.23 -1.71 6.62
CA VAL A 90 -9.12 -0.56 6.41
C VAL A 90 -8.43 0.78 6.67
N ILE A 91 -7.35 0.78 7.47
CA ILE A 91 -6.59 1.98 7.79
C ILE A 91 -5.85 2.48 6.54
N ASP A 92 -5.22 1.61 5.76
CA ASP A 92 -4.54 1.97 4.52
C ASP A 92 -5.52 2.54 3.50
N PHE A 93 -6.68 1.89 3.36
CA PHE A 93 -7.73 2.39 2.48
C PHE A 93 -8.22 3.78 2.92
N ASN A 94 -8.39 4.01 4.23
CA ASN A 94 -8.76 5.32 4.75
C ASN A 94 -7.67 6.37 4.50
N PHE A 95 -6.39 6.01 4.61
CA PHE A 95 -5.28 6.92 4.28
C PHE A 95 -5.22 7.27 2.80
N LEU A 96 -5.50 6.31 1.90
CA LEU A 96 -5.66 6.60 0.48
C LEU A 96 -6.77 7.65 0.25
N LEU A 97 -7.95 7.44 0.84
CA LEU A 97 -9.08 8.37 0.70
C LEU A 97 -8.78 9.74 1.31
N TRP A 98 -8.08 9.77 2.45
CA TRP A 98 -7.64 11.00 3.11
C TRP A 98 -6.66 11.79 2.25
N LEU A 99 -5.67 11.12 1.65
CA LEU A 99 -4.69 11.75 0.78
C LEU A 99 -5.36 12.37 -0.47
N LEU A 100 -6.36 11.69 -1.03
CA LEU A 100 -7.17 12.19 -2.14
C LEU A 100 -8.05 13.42 -1.78
N GLY A 101 -8.28 13.68 -0.49
CA GLY A 101 -9.14 14.77 -0.04
C GLY A 101 -10.58 14.60 -0.51
N ASP A 102 -11.14 15.62 -1.17
CA ASP A 102 -12.50 15.58 -1.74
C ASP A 102 -12.54 15.04 -3.17
N VAL A 103 -11.38 14.87 -3.82
CA VAL A 103 -11.32 14.37 -5.19
C VAL A 103 -11.52 12.85 -5.20
N ARG A 104 -12.42 12.37 -6.05
CA ARG A 104 -12.61 10.94 -6.31
C ARG A 104 -12.43 10.69 -7.80
N PRO A 105 -11.27 10.16 -8.24
CA PRO A 105 -11.08 9.79 -9.64
C PRO A 105 -12.18 8.83 -10.10
N TYR A 106 -12.79 9.10 -11.26
CA TYR A 106 -13.97 8.36 -11.74
C TYR A 106 -13.71 6.86 -11.98
N ASN A 107 -12.46 6.50 -12.22
CA ASN A 107 -12.02 5.12 -12.44
C ASN A 107 -11.70 4.37 -11.14
N LEU A 108 -11.62 5.07 -9.99
CA LEU A 108 -11.37 4.47 -8.69
C LEU A 108 -12.66 3.92 -8.07
N ARG A 109 -12.69 2.63 -7.76
CA ARG A 109 -13.81 2.01 -7.03
C ARG A 109 -13.93 2.60 -5.62
N PRO A 110 -15.16 2.80 -5.10
CA PRO A 110 -15.39 3.33 -3.75
C PRO A 110 -15.16 2.31 -2.63
N THR A 111 -14.79 1.08 -2.98
CA THR A 111 -14.49 -0.03 -2.07
C THR A 111 -13.11 -0.59 -2.38
N TYR A 112 -12.48 -1.21 -1.38
CA TYR A 112 -11.24 -1.96 -1.56
C TYR A 112 -11.51 -3.46 -1.58
N TYR A 113 -10.57 -4.21 -2.13
CA TYR A 113 -10.48 -5.66 -1.97
C TYR A 113 -9.69 -5.94 -0.70
N ASP A 114 -10.33 -6.57 0.28
CA ASP A 114 -9.69 -6.93 1.54
C ASP A 114 -8.76 -8.14 1.36
N LEU A 115 -7.46 -7.91 1.55
CA LEU A 115 -6.42 -8.94 1.45
C LEU A 115 -6.23 -9.69 2.77
N ALA A 116 -6.74 -9.21 3.90
CA ALA A 116 -6.54 -9.86 5.21
C ALA A 116 -6.97 -11.34 5.24
N PRO A 117 -8.09 -11.74 4.60
CA PRO A 117 -8.48 -13.14 4.52
C PRO A 117 -7.49 -14.04 3.75
N LEU A 118 -6.60 -13.46 2.92
CA LEU A 118 -5.60 -14.22 2.19
C LEU A 118 -4.35 -14.53 3.02
N ILE A 119 -4.13 -13.81 4.12
CA ILE A 119 -2.97 -14.03 5.02
C ILE A 119 -2.97 -15.45 5.58
N VAL A 120 -4.13 -16.07 5.78
CA VAL A 120 -4.22 -17.47 6.25
C VAL A 120 -4.01 -18.50 5.12
N SER A 121 -3.92 -18.08 3.86
CA SER A 121 -3.61 -18.98 2.75
C SER A 121 -2.11 -19.30 2.75
N PRO A 122 -1.71 -20.60 2.83
CA PRO A 122 -0.30 -20.96 2.89
C PRO A 122 0.51 -20.47 1.68
N THR A 123 -0.11 -20.48 0.48
CA THR A 123 0.56 -20.00 -0.74
C THR A 123 0.81 -18.50 -0.69
N TYR A 124 -0.21 -17.72 -0.31
CA TYR A 124 -0.09 -16.26 -0.20
C TYR A 124 0.95 -15.91 0.87
N HIS A 125 0.76 -16.42 2.09
CA HIS A 125 1.60 -16.12 3.25
C HIS A 125 3.08 -16.44 2.99
N ARG A 126 3.39 -17.64 2.52
CA ARG A 126 4.79 -18.04 2.24
C ARG A 126 5.43 -17.17 1.17
N THR A 127 4.65 -16.74 0.17
CA THR A 127 5.17 -15.91 -0.93
C THR A 127 5.48 -14.49 -0.45
N VAL A 128 4.61 -13.92 0.41
CA VAL A 128 4.86 -12.62 1.05
C VAL A 128 6.10 -12.69 1.93
N LEU A 129 6.20 -13.68 2.83
CA LEU A 129 7.38 -13.84 3.68
C LEU A 129 8.67 -14.02 2.87
N SER A 130 8.65 -14.83 1.81
CA SER A 130 9.82 -15.00 0.94
C SER A 130 10.22 -13.70 0.23
N TYR A 131 9.28 -12.81 -0.05
CA TYR A 131 9.58 -11.49 -0.61
C TYR A 131 10.27 -10.60 0.44
N TYR A 132 9.81 -10.63 1.69
CA TYR A 132 10.45 -9.90 2.79
C TYR A 132 11.86 -10.40 3.08
N ASP A 133 12.07 -11.72 3.14
CA ASP A 133 13.41 -12.31 3.32
C ASP A 133 14.39 -11.87 2.23
N ALA A 134 13.92 -11.73 0.99
CA ALA A 134 14.77 -11.35 -0.15
C ALA A 134 15.01 -9.83 -0.23
N SER A 135 14.00 -9.02 0.08
CA SER A 135 14.09 -7.56 -0.03
C SER A 135 14.71 -6.91 1.21
N ASN A 136 14.53 -7.51 2.38
CA ASN A 136 14.89 -6.96 3.69
C ASN A 136 14.31 -5.54 3.92
N ARG A 137 13.07 -5.34 3.49
CA ARG A 137 12.36 -4.04 3.54
C ARG A 137 10.88 -4.19 3.94
N GLU A 138 10.56 -5.17 4.78
CA GLU A 138 9.26 -5.17 5.48
C GLU A 138 9.11 -3.86 6.25
N HIS A 139 7.93 -3.24 6.23
CA HIS A 139 7.65 -1.89 6.77
C HIS A 139 8.13 -0.73 5.89
N HIS A 140 8.19 -0.99 4.59
CA HIS A 140 8.35 0.04 3.58
C HIS A 140 7.16 -0.08 2.61
N ALA A 141 6.31 0.95 2.59
CA ALA A 141 5.01 0.86 1.91
C ALA A 141 5.05 0.36 0.45
N LEU A 142 6.05 0.75 -0.35
CA LEU A 142 6.16 0.22 -1.71
C LEU A 142 6.63 -1.25 -1.74
N ALA A 143 7.52 -1.64 -0.82
CA ALA A 143 7.97 -3.02 -0.72
C ALA A 143 6.82 -3.94 -0.28
N ASP A 144 6.00 -3.49 0.66
CA ASP A 144 4.85 -4.24 1.18
C ASP A 144 3.75 -4.34 0.12
N ALA A 145 3.46 -3.25 -0.61
CA ALA A 145 2.56 -3.30 -1.77
C ALA A 145 3.03 -4.29 -2.86
N ARG A 146 4.34 -4.36 -3.13
CA ARG A 146 4.91 -5.37 -4.05
C ARG A 146 4.79 -6.78 -3.50
N ALA A 147 4.98 -6.97 -2.19
CA ALA A 147 4.83 -8.27 -1.53
C ALA A 147 3.38 -8.77 -1.63
N TYR A 148 2.39 -7.92 -1.34
CA TYR A 148 0.96 -8.22 -1.49
C TYR A 148 0.60 -8.62 -2.91
N ARG A 149 1.10 -7.87 -3.91
CA ARG A 149 0.95 -8.24 -5.32
C ARG A 149 1.52 -9.62 -5.61
N THR A 150 2.72 -9.92 -5.12
CA THR A 150 3.40 -11.20 -5.37
C THR A 150 2.62 -12.35 -4.73
N GLY A 151 2.15 -12.18 -3.49
CA GLY A 151 1.27 -13.12 -2.81
C GLY A 151 -0.04 -13.37 -3.57
N TRP A 152 -0.68 -12.31 -4.07
CA TRP A 152 -1.90 -12.38 -4.86
C TRP A 152 -1.74 -13.22 -6.13
N LEU A 153 -0.69 -12.95 -6.91
CA LEU A 153 -0.42 -13.67 -8.15
C LEU A 153 -0.20 -15.16 -7.89
N ALA A 154 0.62 -15.50 -6.90
CA ALA A 154 0.86 -16.89 -6.50
C ALA A 154 -0.43 -17.59 -6.03
N TRP A 155 -1.26 -16.90 -5.26
CA TRP A 155 -2.57 -17.41 -4.82
C TRP A 155 -3.52 -17.65 -6.00
N MET A 156 -3.62 -16.70 -6.93
CA MET A 156 -4.44 -16.82 -8.13
C MET A 156 -4.02 -17.99 -9.01
N ASP A 157 -2.71 -18.18 -9.21
CA ASP A 157 -2.18 -19.27 -10.02
C ASP A 157 -2.43 -20.64 -9.36
N ALA A 158 -2.25 -20.74 -8.03
CA ALA A 158 -2.58 -21.95 -7.29
C ALA A 158 -4.08 -22.30 -7.37
N ARG A 159 -4.97 -21.31 -7.43
CA ARG A 159 -6.41 -21.54 -7.61
C ARG A 159 -6.76 -22.00 -9.01
N LYS A 160 -6.14 -21.43 -10.05
CA LYS A 160 -6.33 -21.88 -11.44
C LYS A 160 -5.87 -23.32 -11.62
N ALA A 161 -4.72 -23.69 -11.05
CA ALA A 161 -4.20 -25.06 -11.11
C ALA A 161 -5.15 -26.09 -10.47
N LYS A 162 -5.85 -25.71 -9.40
CA LYS A 162 -6.87 -26.56 -8.73
C LYS A 162 -8.21 -26.60 -9.47
N GLY A 163 -8.44 -25.69 -10.43
CA GLY A 163 -9.68 -25.53 -11.18
C GLY A 163 -9.60 -26.03 -12.63
N THR A 164 -8.86 -27.09 -12.89
CA THR A 164 -8.94 -27.81 -14.18
C THR A 164 -10.13 -28.79 -14.10
N PRO A 165 -11.02 -28.88 -15.12
CA PRO A 165 -12.23 -29.72 -15.08
C PRO A 165 -11.94 -31.20 -14.75
#